data_AF-A0A946DI36-F1
#
_entry.id   AF-A0A946DI36-F1
#
_cell.length_a   1.000
_cell.length_b   1.000
_cell.length_c   1.000
_cell.angle_alpha   90.00
_cell.angle_beta   90.00
_cell.angle_gamma   90.00
#
_symmetry.space_group_name_H-M   'P 1'
#
loop_
_entity.id
_entity.type
_entity.pdbx_description
1 polymer ?
#
loop_
_entity_poly.entity_id
_entity_poly.type
_entity_poly.pdbx_seq_one_letter_code
_entity_poly.pdbx_strand_id
1 'polypeptide(L)'
;MSIKISPLLECYAESNTKPGEVFGMKTVISDVLPRIDTQDFIMDLSPVPKCLVVGRESRQWITEQIDGELGGLFACHLQNNGGFISEIIRDQFLAVNGTNEATWKSFAEKFHAPDSRILTLPYDCAEFIVGGPNIWNLLYAMTSFDLDSLKPNQLSPMRIATVDVYVLPYKNMLRVFCTPADGYFLFNTVKTSVISGGGVSMGFNPSIDSLWVSN
;
A
#
# COMPACT_ATOMS: atom_id res chain seq x y z
N MET A 1 15.36 8.21 18.58
CA MET A 1 14.23 7.57 17.87
C MET A 1 14.68 6.17 17.48
N SER A 2 13.87 5.14 17.74
CA SER A 2 14.15 3.79 17.24
C SER A 2 14.00 3.80 15.72
N ILE A 3 14.95 3.24 15.00
CA ILE A 3 14.85 3.03 13.55
C ILE A 3 13.64 2.12 13.30
N LYS A 4 12.70 2.55 12.45
CA LYS A 4 11.60 1.68 12.01
C LYS A 4 12.14 0.66 11.02
N ILE A 5 11.69 -0.58 11.10
CA ILE A 5 12.11 -1.67 10.22
C ILE A 5 10.86 -2.15 9.47
N SER A 6 10.97 -2.36 8.16
CA SER A 6 9.88 -2.95 7.38
C SER A 6 9.55 -4.35 7.94
N PRO A 7 8.27 -4.68 8.14
CA PRO A 7 7.86 -6.03 8.56
C PRO A 7 8.20 -7.09 7.51
N LEU A 8 8.52 -6.69 6.28
CA LEU A 8 8.84 -7.58 5.18
C LEU A 8 10.36 -7.71 4.95
N LEU A 9 11.20 -7.00 5.71
CA LEU A 9 12.66 -6.98 5.49
C LEU A 9 13.27 -8.39 5.55
N GLU A 10 12.83 -9.22 6.48
CA GLU A 10 13.32 -10.60 6.64
C GLU A 10 12.97 -11.50 5.45
N CYS A 11 11.93 -11.16 4.67
CA CYS A 11 11.58 -11.90 3.46
C CYS A 11 12.68 -11.82 2.40
N TYR A 12 13.65 -10.90 2.53
CA TYR A 12 14.76 -10.71 1.60
C TYR A 12 16.10 -11.27 2.11
N ALA A 13 16.12 -11.99 3.23
CA ALA A 13 17.36 -12.46 3.86
C ALA A 13 18.23 -13.33 2.94
N GLU A 14 17.62 -14.08 2.02
CA GLU A 14 18.30 -15.01 1.11
C GLU A 14 18.66 -14.39 -0.25
N SER A 15 18.33 -13.11 -0.48
CA SER A 15 18.57 -12.44 -1.75
C SER A 15 19.77 -11.49 -1.71
N ASN A 16 20.47 -11.33 -2.84
CA ASN A 16 21.52 -10.32 -3.05
C ASN A 16 20.94 -8.89 -3.18
N THR A 17 20.00 -8.57 -2.31
CA THR A 17 19.23 -7.33 -2.31
C THR A 17 19.98 -6.20 -1.62
N LYS A 18 19.76 -4.97 -2.08
CA LYS A 18 20.38 -3.77 -1.56
C LYS A 18 19.56 -3.21 -0.38
N PRO A 19 20.05 -3.30 0.86
CA PRO A 19 19.37 -2.65 1.97
C PRO A 19 19.46 -1.13 1.83
N GLY A 20 18.49 -0.42 2.37
CA GLY A 20 18.48 1.03 2.45
C GLY A 20 17.43 1.55 3.41
N GLU A 21 17.19 2.85 3.35
CA GLU A 21 16.24 3.55 4.20
C GLU A 21 15.33 4.42 3.33
N VAL A 22 14.03 4.33 3.57
CA VAL A 22 12.98 5.07 2.85
C VAL A 22 12.00 5.59 3.90
N PHE A 23 11.71 6.89 3.87
CA PHE A 23 10.80 7.54 4.84
C PHE A 23 11.13 7.23 6.33
N GLY A 24 12.42 7.09 6.67
CA GLY A 24 12.85 6.74 8.03
C GLY A 24 12.66 5.27 8.41
N MET A 25 12.33 4.40 7.46
CA MET A 25 12.17 2.96 7.64
C MET A 25 13.24 2.19 6.86
N LYS A 26 13.93 1.27 7.54
CA LYS A 26 14.87 0.33 6.92
C LYS A 26 14.11 -0.71 6.09
N THR A 27 14.46 -0.84 4.81
CA THR A 27 13.88 -1.79 3.87
C THR A 27 14.92 -2.24 2.82
N VAL A 28 14.51 -3.00 1.82
CA VAL A 28 15.26 -3.25 0.58
C VAL A 28 14.85 -2.23 -0.48
N ILE A 29 15.82 -1.72 -1.23
CA ILE A 29 15.61 -0.79 -2.34
C ILE A 29 15.86 -1.51 -3.67
N SER A 30 15.10 -1.15 -4.70
CA SER A 30 15.35 -1.59 -6.08
C SER A 30 15.54 -0.40 -7.01
N ASP A 31 16.61 -0.45 -7.79
CA ASP A 31 16.96 0.62 -8.74
C ASP A 31 16.23 0.44 -10.10
N VAL A 32 15.55 -0.69 -10.32
CA VAL A 32 14.87 -1.04 -11.56
C VAL A 32 13.35 -1.15 -11.32
N LEU A 33 12.55 -0.75 -12.29
CA LEU A 33 11.09 -0.95 -12.28
C LEU A 33 10.68 -2.29 -12.91
N PRO A 34 9.57 -2.90 -12.45
CA PRO A 34 9.04 -4.10 -13.08
C PRO A 34 8.55 -3.82 -14.51
N ARG A 35 8.67 -4.81 -15.39
CA ARG A 35 8.07 -4.78 -16.72
C ARG A 35 6.66 -5.35 -16.66
N ILE A 36 5.69 -4.55 -16.22
CA ILE A 36 4.32 -4.99 -15.86
C ILE A 36 3.65 -5.82 -16.97
N ASP A 37 3.87 -5.51 -18.24
CA ASP A 37 3.22 -6.21 -19.36
C ASP A 37 3.80 -7.60 -19.65
N THR A 38 4.98 -7.92 -19.08
CA THR A 38 5.75 -9.11 -19.46
C THR A 38 6.23 -9.94 -18.28
N GLN A 39 6.11 -9.45 -17.05
CA GLN A 39 6.70 -10.09 -15.88
C GLN A 39 5.86 -9.85 -14.64
N ASP A 40 5.54 -10.94 -13.95
CA ASP A 40 4.95 -10.90 -12.61
C ASP A 40 5.97 -10.40 -11.58
N PHE A 41 5.51 -9.58 -10.64
CA PHE A 41 6.36 -9.02 -9.61
C PHE A 41 5.62 -8.87 -8.28
N ILE A 42 6.40 -8.81 -7.21
CA ILE A 42 5.96 -8.39 -5.88
C ILE A 42 6.95 -7.37 -5.31
N MET A 43 6.46 -6.31 -4.66
CA MET A 43 7.29 -5.23 -4.10
C MET A 43 6.80 -4.78 -2.73
N ASP A 44 7.72 -4.60 -1.78
CA ASP A 44 7.46 -4.02 -0.46
C ASP A 44 7.18 -2.51 -0.56
N LEU A 45 6.02 -2.10 -0.05
CA LEU A 45 5.57 -0.72 0.09
C LEU A 45 5.32 -0.33 1.56
N SER A 46 5.71 -1.17 2.51
CA SER A 46 5.57 -0.90 3.95
C SER A 46 6.18 0.44 4.38
N PRO A 47 7.30 0.92 3.79
CA PRO A 47 7.85 2.24 4.10
C PRO A 47 6.95 3.43 3.76
N VAL A 48 5.96 3.27 2.88
CA VAL A 48 5.07 4.37 2.48
C VAL A 48 4.38 4.94 3.72
N PRO A 49 4.44 6.26 3.97
CA PRO A 49 3.83 6.82 5.15
C PRO A 49 2.31 6.75 5.09
N LYS A 50 1.71 6.44 6.24
CA LYS A 50 0.27 6.27 6.36
C LYS A 50 -0.19 6.51 7.80
N CYS A 51 -1.41 7.02 7.94
CA CYS A 51 -2.01 7.31 9.24
C CYS A 51 -3.51 7.06 9.22
N LEU A 52 -4.08 6.88 10.41
CA LEU A 52 -5.51 6.92 10.63
C LEU A 52 -5.90 8.30 11.13
N VAL A 53 -6.92 8.89 10.51
CA VAL A 53 -7.56 10.11 10.99
C VAL A 53 -8.91 9.74 11.57
N VAL A 54 -9.11 9.98 12.86
CA VAL A 54 -10.27 9.53 13.62
C VAL A 54 -10.95 10.72 14.29
N GLY A 55 -12.27 10.82 14.17
CA GLY A 55 -13.06 11.82 14.89
C GLY A 55 -14.34 12.19 14.14
N ARG A 56 -15.37 12.64 14.87
CA ARG A 56 -16.68 12.99 14.28
C ARG A 56 -16.60 14.08 13.21
N GLU A 57 -15.59 14.93 13.29
CA GLU A 57 -15.34 16.01 12.33
C GLU A 57 -14.24 15.65 11.30
N SER A 58 -13.75 14.41 11.29
CA SER A 58 -12.66 13.96 10.41
C SER A 58 -12.96 14.19 8.94
N ARG A 59 -14.18 13.90 8.49
CA ARG A 59 -14.58 14.12 7.09
C ARG A 59 -14.47 15.59 6.69
N GLN A 60 -15.03 16.48 7.50
CA GLN A 60 -14.96 17.93 7.24
C GLN A 60 -13.50 18.39 7.26
N TRP A 61 -12.76 18.00 8.29
CA TRP A 61 -11.34 18.34 8.43
C TRP A 61 -10.52 17.88 7.23
N ILE A 62 -10.70 16.66 6.74
CA ILE A 62 -9.98 16.14 5.56
C ILE A 62 -10.35 16.92 4.31
N THR A 63 -11.63 17.24 4.09
CA THR A 63 -12.07 18.05 2.94
C THR A 63 -11.42 19.44 2.93
N GLU A 64 -11.05 19.99 4.09
CA GLU A 64 -10.27 21.25 4.18
C GLU A 64 -8.80 21.06 3.74
N GLN A 65 -8.26 19.83 3.74
CA GLN A 65 -6.84 19.54 3.43
C GLN A 65 -6.58 19.09 1.98
N ILE A 66 -7.62 18.72 1.24
CA ILE A 66 -7.52 18.09 -0.08
C ILE A 66 -8.22 18.92 -1.16
N ASP A 67 -7.81 18.70 -2.41
CA ASP A 67 -8.52 19.25 -3.56
C ASP A 67 -9.60 18.26 -4.01
N GLY A 68 -10.88 18.63 -3.89
CA GLY A 68 -12.02 17.84 -4.37
C GLY A 68 -12.81 17.15 -3.26
N GLU A 69 -13.74 16.28 -3.67
CA GLU A 69 -14.68 15.64 -2.76
C GLU A 69 -14.23 14.24 -2.34
N LEU A 70 -14.47 13.91 -1.07
CA LEU A 70 -14.31 12.55 -0.57
C LEU A 70 -15.48 11.69 -1.04
N GLY A 71 -15.17 10.50 -1.55
CA GLY A 71 -16.19 9.50 -1.85
C GLY A 71 -16.89 8.95 -0.60
N GLY A 72 -17.78 7.97 -0.83
CA GLY A 72 -18.42 7.21 0.24
C GLY A 72 -17.47 6.22 0.93
N LEU A 73 -18.01 5.41 1.84
CA LEU A 73 -17.27 4.35 2.53
C LEU A 73 -16.51 3.48 1.51
N PHE A 74 -15.22 3.24 1.77
CA PHE A 74 -14.26 2.49 0.96
C PHE A 74 -13.88 3.10 -0.39
N ALA A 75 -14.53 4.17 -0.85
CA ALA A 75 -14.06 4.87 -2.04
C ALA A 75 -12.72 5.56 -1.74
N CYS A 76 -11.75 5.40 -2.64
CA CYS A 76 -10.47 6.07 -2.53
C CYS A 76 -10.50 7.39 -3.30
N HIS A 77 -10.28 8.48 -2.59
CA HIS A 77 -9.91 9.73 -3.20
C HIS A 77 -8.40 9.68 -3.50
N LEU A 78 -8.03 9.55 -4.77
CA LEU A 78 -6.63 9.52 -5.20
C LEU A 78 -6.01 10.92 -5.13
N GLN A 79 -4.80 10.99 -4.62
CA GLN A 79 -4.01 12.21 -4.54
C GLN A 79 -3.04 12.29 -5.72
N ASN A 80 -2.67 13.51 -6.13
CA ASN A 80 -1.74 13.74 -7.26
C ASN A 80 -0.36 13.10 -7.08
N ASN A 81 0.01 12.74 -5.84
CA ASN A 81 1.27 12.09 -5.53
C ASN A 81 1.22 10.56 -5.57
N GLY A 82 0.12 9.94 -6.00
CA GLY A 82 -0.05 8.48 -5.95
C GLY A 82 -0.53 7.94 -4.59
N GLY A 83 -0.70 8.83 -3.61
CA GLY A 83 -1.38 8.53 -2.35
C GLY A 83 -2.89 8.43 -2.52
N PHE A 84 -3.58 8.07 -1.44
CA PHE A 84 -5.04 8.08 -1.41
C PHE A 84 -5.57 8.29 0.01
N ILE A 85 -6.83 8.70 0.07
CA ILE A 85 -7.58 8.78 1.32
C ILE A 85 -8.88 8.01 1.16
N SER A 86 -9.21 7.15 2.13
CA SER A 86 -10.45 6.39 2.11
C SER A 86 -11.08 6.32 3.50
N GLU A 87 -12.40 6.48 3.57
CA GLU A 87 -13.14 6.18 4.79
C GLU A 87 -13.25 4.66 4.93
N ILE A 88 -12.71 4.09 6.00
CA ILE A 88 -12.69 2.63 6.21
C ILE A 88 -13.76 2.19 7.20
N ILE A 89 -14.13 3.08 8.12
CA ILE A 89 -15.22 2.95 9.09
C ILE A 89 -15.78 4.37 9.25
N ARG A 90 -17.05 4.52 9.65
CA ARG A 90 -17.63 5.85 9.94
C ARG A 90 -16.69 6.66 10.82
N ASP A 91 -16.37 7.88 10.38
CA ASP A 91 -15.52 8.85 11.09
C ASP A 91 -14.04 8.40 11.27
N GLN A 92 -13.61 7.40 10.51
CA GLN A 92 -12.24 6.87 10.49
C GLN A 92 -11.74 6.72 9.06
N PHE A 93 -10.69 7.47 8.76
CA PHE A 93 -10.08 7.52 7.44
C PHE A 93 -8.68 6.95 7.47
N LEU A 94 -8.34 6.15 6.46
CA LEU A 94 -6.98 5.77 6.16
C LEU A 94 -6.42 6.77 5.14
N ALA A 95 -5.40 7.51 5.52
CA ALA A 95 -4.65 8.40 4.64
C ALA A 95 -3.28 7.77 4.36
N VAL A 96 -3.00 7.56 3.07
CA VAL A 96 -1.75 6.95 2.58
C VAL A 96 -1.05 7.93 1.66
N ASN A 97 0.23 8.19 1.91
CA ASN A 97 1.03 9.06 1.08
C ASN A 97 1.39 8.40 -0.26
N GLY A 98 1.91 9.19 -1.19
CA GLY A 98 2.64 8.69 -2.35
C GLY A 98 3.98 8.04 -1.98
N THR A 99 4.61 7.39 -2.95
CA THR A 99 5.96 6.85 -2.84
C THR A 99 7.06 7.89 -3.09
N ASN A 100 6.71 9.11 -3.51
CA ASN A 100 7.64 10.23 -3.68
C ASN A 100 7.97 10.96 -2.36
N GLU A 101 9.25 11.00 -2.00
CA GLU A 101 9.77 11.65 -0.78
C GLU A 101 9.46 13.15 -0.69
N ALA A 102 9.45 13.88 -1.80
CA ALA A 102 9.14 15.31 -1.79
C ALA A 102 7.72 15.59 -1.26
N THR A 103 6.81 14.63 -1.40
CA THR A 103 5.41 14.78 -0.99
C THR A 103 5.16 14.39 0.46
N TRP A 104 6.10 13.68 1.09
CA TRP A 104 6.03 13.32 2.50
C TRP A 104 6.03 14.54 3.41
N LYS A 105 6.84 15.56 3.13
CA LYS A 105 6.86 16.77 3.97
C LYS A 105 5.48 17.43 4.03
N SER A 106 4.82 17.54 2.88
CA SER A 106 3.45 18.08 2.82
C SER A 106 2.44 17.18 3.53
N PHE A 107 2.55 15.85 3.38
CA PHE A 107 1.70 14.90 4.09
C PHE A 107 1.87 15.00 5.62
N ALA A 108 3.11 15.06 6.10
CA ALA A 108 3.42 15.19 7.51
C ALA A 108 2.90 16.52 8.08
N GLU A 109 3.13 17.63 7.38
CA GLU A 109 2.62 18.95 7.78
C GLU A 109 1.09 18.97 7.86
N LYS A 110 0.39 18.37 6.90
CA LYS A 110 -1.08 18.33 6.87
C LYS A 110 -1.66 17.40 7.94
N PHE A 111 -1.19 16.16 8.00
CA PHE A 111 -1.84 15.11 8.79
C PHE A 111 -1.31 14.96 10.21
N HIS A 112 -0.09 15.41 10.50
CA HIS A 112 0.50 15.30 11.84
C HIS A 112 0.41 16.60 12.66
N ALA A 113 -0.15 17.68 12.09
CA ALA A 113 -0.45 18.89 12.84
C ALA A 113 -1.54 18.60 13.89
N PRO A 114 -1.35 18.98 15.17
CA PRO A 114 -2.38 18.83 16.19
C PRO A 114 -3.63 19.65 15.82
N ASP A 115 -4.81 19.02 15.87
CA ASP A 115 -6.12 19.68 15.72
C ASP A 115 -7.07 19.08 16.76
N SER A 116 -7.83 19.93 17.46
CA SER A 116 -8.73 19.47 18.53
C SER A 116 -9.94 18.67 18.04
N ARG A 117 -10.25 18.73 16.74
CA ARG A 117 -11.41 18.07 16.11
C ARG A 117 -11.16 16.60 15.81
N ILE A 118 -9.90 16.21 15.68
CA ILE A 118 -9.50 14.88 15.21
C ILE A 118 -8.34 14.30 16.02
N LEU A 119 -8.14 13.01 15.87
CA LEU A 119 -6.98 12.27 16.35
C LEU A 119 -6.29 11.63 15.14
N THR A 120 -5.02 11.99 14.91
CA THR A 120 -4.16 11.30 13.94
C THR A 120 -3.33 10.24 14.65
N LEU A 121 -3.43 9.00 14.20
CA LEU A 121 -2.68 7.86 14.72
C LEU A 121 -1.75 7.30 13.64
N PRO A 122 -0.50 6.93 13.97
CA PRO A 122 0.33 6.13 13.07
C PRO A 122 -0.40 4.84 12.68
N TYR A 123 -0.32 4.46 11.41
CA TYR A 123 -0.87 3.20 10.94
C TYR A 123 0.27 2.28 10.49
N ASP A 124 0.82 1.54 11.44
CA ASP A 124 1.89 0.58 11.15
C ASP A 124 1.26 -0.69 10.55
N CYS A 125 1.51 -0.94 9.26
CA CYS A 125 1.02 -2.11 8.54
C CYS A 125 2.08 -2.67 7.60
N ALA A 126 1.96 -3.95 7.26
CA ALA A 126 2.66 -4.50 6.11
C ALA A 126 1.88 -4.13 4.86
N GLU A 127 2.59 -3.59 3.88
CA GLU A 127 2.01 -3.16 2.62
C GLU A 127 2.89 -3.63 1.48
N PHE A 128 2.28 -4.20 0.46
CA PHE A 128 3.00 -4.61 -0.73
C PHE A 128 2.10 -4.51 -1.95
N ILE A 129 2.73 -4.47 -3.12
CA ILE A 129 2.07 -4.56 -4.41
C ILE A 129 2.45 -5.89 -5.05
N VAL A 130 1.47 -6.52 -5.68
CA VAL A 130 1.67 -7.65 -6.58
C VAL A 130 1.08 -7.27 -7.94
N GLY A 131 1.80 -7.51 -9.04
CA GLY A 131 1.34 -7.11 -10.37
C GLY A 131 2.00 -7.88 -11.51
N GLY A 132 1.41 -7.83 -12.69
CA GLY A 132 1.91 -8.54 -13.87
C GLY A 132 0.82 -9.31 -14.64
N PRO A 133 1.17 -9.97 -15.75
CA PRO A 133 0.21 -10.59 -16.66
C PRO A 133 -0.54 -11.79 -16.07
N ASN A 134 0.01 -12.49 -15.08
CA ASN A 134 -0.60 -13.71 -14.53
C ASN A 134 -1.07 -13.56 -13.08
N ILE A 135 -0.97 -12.38 -12.49
CA ILE A 135 -1.27 -12.17 -11.07
C ILE A 135 -2.72 -12.47 -10.72
N TRP A 136 -3.67 -12.20 -11.60
CA TRP A 136 -5.07 -12.57 -11.34
C TRP A 136 -5.26 -14.08 -11.18
N ASN A 137 -4.61 -14.89 -12.00
CA ASN A 137 -4.65 -16.36 -11.88
C ASN A 137 -4.05 -16.83 -10.56
N LEU A 138 -2.96 -16.20 -10.12
CA LEU A 138 -2.36 -16.48 -8.81
C LEU A 138 -3.34 -16.14 -7.68
N LEU A 139 -3.94 -14.94 -7.73
CA LEU A 139 -4.87 -14.48 -6.72
C LEU A 139 -6.12 -15.38 -6.65
N TYR A 140 -6.66 -15.82 -7.79
CA TYR A 140 -7.78 -16.77 -7.86
C TYR A 140 -7.50 -18.08 -7.11
N ALA A 141 -6.24 -18.53 -7.10
CA ALA A 141 -5.85 -19.72 -6.36
C ALA A 141 -5.69 -19.48 -4.84
N MET A 142 -5.57 -18.21 -4.41
CA MET A 142 -5.25 -17.82 -3.04
C MET A 142 -6.44 -17.22 -2.28
N THR A 143 -7.55 -16.90 -2.95
CA THR A 143 -8.75 -16.37 -2.31
C THR A 143 -10.01 -17.10 -2.76
N SER A 144 -11.00 -17.15 -1.87
CA SER A 144 -12.37 -17.55 -2.20
C SER A 144 -13.27 -16.36 -2.57
N PHE A 145 -12.71 -15.14 -2.55
CA PHE A 145 -13.44 -13.92 -2.92
C PHE A 145 -13.60 -13.84 -4.44
N ASP A 146 -14.73 -13.30 -4.88
CA ASP A 146 -14.98 -13.01 -6.29
C ASP A 146 -14.15 -11.80 -6.75
N LEU A 147 -12.96 -12.06 -7.32
CA LEU A 147 -12.05 -11.02 -7.76
C LEU A 147 -12.63 -10.13 -8.86
N ASP A 148 -13.60 -10.63 -9.64
CA ASP A 148 -14.27 -9.82 -10.67
C ASP A 148 -15.17 -8.73 -10.07
N SER A 149 -15.52 -8.83 -8.78
CA SER A 149 -16.27 -7.82 -8.05
C SER A 149 -15.42 -6.63 -7.57
N LEU A 150 -14.09 -6.74 -7.65
CA LEU A 150 -13.16 -5.68 -7.28
C LEU A 150 -13.32 -4.47 -8.19
N LYS A 151 -13.53 -3.29 -7.59
CA LYS A 151 -13.67 -2.03 -8.33
C LYS A 151 -12.39 -1.21 -8.26
N PRO A 152 -11.92 -0.62 -9.38
CA PRO A 152 -10.85 0.35 -9.36
C PRO A 152 -11.12 1.46 -8.35
N ASN A 153 -10.08 1.91 -7.66
CA ASN A 153 -10.16 3.01 -6.69
C ASN A 153 -11.14 2.76 -5.52
N GLN A 154 -11.39 1.49 -5.20
CA GLN A 154 -12.17 1.12 -4.03
C GLN A 154 -11.36 0.16 -3.14
N LEU A 155 -11.18 0.54 -1.88
CA LEU A 155 -10.53 -0.32 -0.90
C LEU A 155 -11.47 -1.46 -0.51
N SER A 156 -11.09 -2.70 -0.75
CA SER A 156 -11.97 -3.86 -0.52
C SER A 156 -11.42 -4.74 0.59
N PRO A 157 -12.18 -4.98 1.68
CA PRO A 157 -11.79 -6.00 2.67
C PRO A 157 -11.98 -7.39 2.07
N MET A 158 -10.97 -8.24 2.19
CA MET A 158 -11.03 -9.63 1.74
C MET A 158 -10.05 -10.52 2.49
N ARG A 159 -9.99 -11.80 2.11
CA ARG A 159 -9.05 -12.78 2.67
C ARG A 159 -8.19 -13.37 1.57
N ILE A 160 -6.87 -13.28 1.70
CA ILE A 160 -5.89 -13.89 0.79
C ILE A 160 -5.02 -14.85 1.60
N ALA A 161 -4.90 -16.11 1.15
CA ALA A 161 -4.17 -17.16 1.85
C ALA A 161 -4.48 -17.21 3.36
N THR A 162 -5.77 -17.15 3.70
CA THR A 162 -6.31 -17.14 5.09
C THR A 162 -6.06 -15.86 5.91
N VAL A 163 -5.36 -14.86 5.38
CA VAL A 163 -5.09 -13.57 6.03
C VAL A 163 -6.13 -12.53 5.64
N ASP A 164 -6.68 -11.83 6.64
CA ASP A 164 -7.58 -10.69 6.42
C ASP A 164 -6.78 -9.46 5.97
N VAL A 165 -7.20 -8.88 4.84
CA VAL A 165 -6.50 -7.79 4.17
C VAL A 165 -7.48 -6.72 3.68
N TYR A 166 -6.97 -5.51 3.49
CA TYR A 166 -7.54 -4.58 2.54
C TYR A 166 -6.78 -4.65 1.22
N VAL A 167 -7.49 -4.56 0.11
CA VAL A 167 -6.88 -4.51 -1.22
C VAL A 167 -7.36 -3.31 -2.01
N LEU A 168 -6.47 -2.76 -2.83
CA LEU A 168 -6.78 -1.69 -3.78
C LEU A 168 -6.34 -2.15 -5.18
N PRO A 169 -7.29 -2.52 -6.06
CA PRO A 169 -7.00 -2.93 -7.43
C PRO A 169 -6.69 -1.73 -8.31
N TYR A 170 -5.73 -1.90 -9.22
CA TYR A 170 -5.43 -0.92 -10.25
C TYR A 170 -4.74 -1.59 -11.45
N LYS A 171 -5.36 -1.50 -12.63
CA LYS A 171 -4.91 -2.22 -13.84
C LYS A 171 -4.63 -3.69 -13.52
N ASN A 172 -3.45 -4.20 -13.87
CA ASN A 172 -3.01 -5.57 -13.57
C ASN A 172 -2.18 -5.65 -12.28
N MET A 173 -2.53 -4.83 -11.29
CA MET A 173 -1.84 -4.76 -10.00
C MET A 173 -2.84 -4.72 -8.85
N LEU A 174 -2.42 -5.28 -7.73
CA LEU A 174 -3.15 -5.26 -6.47
C LEU A 174 -2.23 -4.77 -5.36
N ARG A 175 -2.58 -3.65 -4.74
CA ARG A 175 -1.94 -3.19 -3.51
C ARG A 175 -2.64 -3.83 -2.32
N VAL A 176 -1.89 -4.42 -1.41
CA VAL A 176 -2.39 -5.23 -0.30
C VAL A 176 -1.91 -4.61 1.01
N PHE A 177 -2.83 -4.49 1.97
CA PHE A 177 -2.58 -3.97 3.30
C PHE A 177 -3.01 -5.02 4.33
N CYS A 178 -2.12 -5.34 5.26
CA CYS A 178 -2.38 -6.32 6.30
C CYS A 178 -1.63 -5.95 7.58
N THR A 179 -1.94 -6.64 8.68
CA THR A 179 -1.21 -6.41 9.93
C THR A 179 0.27 -6.76 9.73
N PRO A 180 1.20 -6.11 10.45
CA PRO A 180 2.62 -6.47 10.38
C PRO A 180 2.89 -7.94 10.70
N ALA A 181 2.09 -8.54 11.59
CA ALA A 181 2.22 -9.94 11.99
C ALA A 181 1.87 -10.90 10.85
N ASP A 182 0.80 -10.63 10.12
CA ASP A 182 0.37 -11.47 8.99
C ASP A 182 1.20 -11.21 7.73
N GLY A 183 1.76 -10.01 7.62
CA GLY A 183 2.50 -9.55 6.44
C GLY A 183 3.66 -10.46 6.04
N TYR A 184 4.44 -10.94 7.00
CA TYR A 184 5.56 -11.85 6.71
C TYR A 184 5.07 -13.14 6.03
N PHE A 185 4.05 -13.78 6.59
CA PHE A 185 3.50 -15.03 6.05
C PHE A 185 2.88 -14.81 4.67
N LEU A 186 2.01 -13.80 4.55
CA LEU A 186 1.31 -13.54 3.31
C LEU A 186 2.29 -13.13 2.19
N PHE A 187 3.21 -12.22 2.48
CA PHE A 187 4.21 -11.78 1.50
C PHE A 187 5.08 -12.93 1.04
N ASN A 188 5.58 -13.78 1.94
CA ASN A 188 6.38 -14.94 1.54
C ASN A 188 5.58 -15.95 0.72
N THR A 189 4.31 -16.18 1.05
CA THR A 189 3.43 -17.08 0.28
C THR A 189 3.24 -16.58 -1.15
N VAL A 190 2.92 -15.29 -1.30
CA VAL A 190 2.75 -14.66 -2.62
C VAL A 190 4.10 -14.61 -3.36
N LYS A 191 5.17 -14.19 -2.70
CA LYS A 191 6.53 -14.12 -3.24
C LYS A 191 7.00 -15.46 -3.79
N THR A 192 6.86 -16.54 -3.02
CA THR A 192 7.25 -17.89 -3.46
C THR A 192 6.49 -18.29 -4.71
N SER A 193 5.19 -17.97 -4.78
CA SER A 193 4.36 -18.29 -5.94
C SER A 193 4.75 -17.47 -7.18
N VAL A 194 5.00 -16.16 -7.00
CA VAL A 194 5.50 -15.26 -8.06
C VAL A 194 6.84 -15.76 -8.60
N ILE A 195 7.80 -16.07 -7.72
CA ILE A 195 9.14 -16.55 -8.13
C ILE A 195 9.05 -17.92 -8.82
N SER A 196 8.22 -18.83 -8.31
CA SER A 196 8.02 -20.15 -8.91
C SER A 196 7.41 -20.06 -10.31
N GLY A 197 6.61 -19.02 -10.58
CA GLY A 197 6.08 -18.69 -11.90
C GLY A 197 7.06 -17.96 -12.83
N GLY A 198 8.32 -17.73 -12.41
CA GLY A 198 9.32 -16.98 -13.19
C GLY A 198 9.24 -15.46 -13.03
N GLY A 199 8.43 -14.97 -12.09
CA GLY A 199 8.37 -13.57 -11.70
C GLY A 199 9.52 -13.14 -10.79
N VAL A 200 9.47 -11.90 -10.30
CA VAL A 200 10.54 -11.29 -9.49
C VAL A 200 10.03 -10.71 -8.18
N SER A 201 10.87 -10.78 -7.15
CA SER A 201 10.68 -10.04 -5.91
C SER A 201 11.59 -8.82 -5.91
N MET A 202 11.00 -7.66 -5.65
CA MET A 202 11.67 -6.37 -5.73
C MET A 202 11.58 -5.66 -4.38
N GLY A 203 12.58 -4.86 -4.06
CA GLY A 203 12.50 -3.88 -2.98
C GLY A 203 11.73 -2.63 -3.40
N PHE A 204 11.59 -1.71 -2.46
CA PHE A 204 10.93 -0.43 -2.68
C PHE A 204 11.56 0.35 -3.84
N ASN A 205 10.72 0.90 -4.71
CA ASN A 205 11.12 1.82 -5.77
C ASN A 205 10.12 2.99 -5.83
N PRO A 206 10.54 4.25 -5.61
CA PRO A 206 9.64 5.42 -5.58
C PRO A 206 9.06 5.80 -6.96
N SER A 207 9.56 5.20 -8.04
CA SER A 207 8.99 5.42 -9.37
C SER A 207 7.78 4.53 -9.66
N ILE A 208 7.38 3.67 -8.71
CA ILE A 208 6.18 2.81 -8.86
C ILE A 208 4.91 3.65 -9.08
N ASP A 209 4.80 4.84 -8.48
CA ASP A 209 3.65 5.75 -8.66
C ASP A 209 3.42 6.17 -10.11
N SER A 210 4.47 6.23 -10.93
CA SER A 210 4.32 6.53 -12.37
C SER A 210 3.43 5.51 -13.09
N LEU A 211 3.33 4.30 -12.55
CA LEU A 211 2.47 3.23 -13.06
C LEU A 211 1.03 3.43 -12.59
N TRP A 212 0.81 4.10 -11.45
CA TRP A 212 -0.50 4.38 -10.83
C TRP A 212 -1.16 5.68 -11.32
N VAL A 213 -0.39 6.64 -11.84
CA VAL A 213 -0.90 7.96 -12.25
C VAL A 213 -1.09 8.07 -13.77
N SER A 214 -0.54 7.14 -14.55
CA SER A 214 -0.73 7.10 -16.00
C SER A 214 -2.11 6.54 -16.37
N ASN A 215 -3.02 7.40 -16.82
CA ASN A 215 -4.26 7.02 -17.51
C ASN A 215 -3.96 6.42 -18.89
#